data_AF-A0A498J116-F1
#
_entry.id   AF-A0A498J116-F1
#
_cell.length_a   1.000
_cell.length_b   1.000
_cell.length_c   1.000
_cell.angle_alpha   90.00
_cell.angle_beta   90.00
_cell.angle_gamma   90.00
#
_symmetry.space_group_name_H-M   'P 1'
#
loop_
_entity.id
_entity.type
_entity.pdbx_description
1 polymer ?
#
loop_
_entity_poly.entity_id
_entity_poly.type
_entity_poly.pdbx_seq_one_letter_code
_entity_poly.pdbx_strand_id
1 'polypeptide(L)'
;MPRLKVVLSKEASGRNNLKWVQDVKLHLTAKNLRPTIEEEIDNPIGEAKKVTAMIFIRRYIHDALQTEYLAEEDPRALWVALADHLDHQNDIFLPKARHDRQHLCFQDFKSVN
;
A
#
# COMPACT_ATOMS: atom_id res chain seq x y z
N MET A 1 13.63 -21.15 26.90
CA MET A 1 13.04 -20.93 25.54
C MET A 1 11.98 -22.00 25.30
N PRO A 2 10.94 -21.80 24.46
CA PRO A 2 10.63 -20.67 23.55
C PRO A 2 9.27 -19.98 23.85
N ARG A 3 9.15 -18.64 23.80
CA ARG A 3 8.75 -17.76 22.68
C ARG A 3 7.34 -18.04 22.09
N LEU A 4 6.33 -17.33 22.63
CA LEU A 4 5.07 -17.01 21.95
C LEU A 4 4.90 -15.49 21.88
N LYS A 5 5.59 -14.87 20.92
CA LYS A 5 5.32 -13.49 20.48
C LYS A 5 5.46 -13.42 18.96
N VAL A 6 4.75 -14.29 18.23
CA VAL A 6 4.68 -14.18 16.76
C VAL A 6 3.35 -14.71 16.25
N VAL A 7 2.21 -14.13 16.62
CA VAL A 7 0.96 -14.39 15.88
C VAL A 7 0.02 -13.18 15.82
N LEU A 8 0.55 -11.94 15.73
CA LEU A 8 -0.32 -10.78 15.44
C LEU A 8 0.29 -9.72 14.49
N SER A 9 1.47 -9.93 13.89
CA SER A 9 2.15 -8.84 13.16
C SER A 9 2.08 -8.91 11.63
N LYS A 10 1.20 -9.71 11.02
CA LYS A 10 1.11 -9.77 9.54
C LYS A 10 -0.28 -9.57 8.95
N GLU A 11 -1.34 -9.70 9.74
CA GLU A 11 -2.72 -9.62 9.25
C GLU A 11 -3.32 -8.21 9.28
N ALA A 12 -2.68 -7.26 9.98
CA ALA A 12 -3.11 -5.85 9.99
C ALA A 12 -2.64 -5.04 8.76
N SER A 13 -1.64 -5.53 8.02
CA SER A 13 -1.03 -4.79 6.90
C SER A 13 -1.93 -4.76 5.66
N GLY A 14 -2.55 -5.88 5.28
CA GLY A 14 -3.32 -5.96 4.02
C GLY A 14 -4.60 -5.10 3.99
N ARG A 15 -5.30 -4.93 5.12
CA ARG A 15 -6.55 -4.15 5.17
C ARG A 15 -6.34 -2.63 5.05
N ASN A 16 -5.12 -2.14 5.23
CA ASN A 16 -4.83 -0.71 5.22
C ASN A 16 -4.18 -0.23 3.91
N ASN A 17 -3.74 -1.15 3.04
CA ASN A 17 -3.03 -0.84 1.80
C ASN A 17 -3.91 -0.09 0.78
N LEU A 18 -5.12 -0.59 0.53
CA LEU A 18 -6.08 0.06 -0.38
C LEU A 18 -6.52 1.45 0.12
N LYS A 19 -6.73 1.57 1.43
CA LYS A 19 -7.05 2.85 2.06
C LYS A 19 -5.89 3.84 1.92
N TRP A 20 -4.67 3.38 2.13
CA TRP A 20 -3.46 4.17 1.93
C TRP A 20 -3.33 4.70 0.49
N VAL A 21 -3.51 3.82 -0.51
CA VAL A 21 -3.47 4.22 -1.93
C VAL A 21 -4.49 5.33 -2.22
N GLN A 22 -5.71 5.20 -1.70
CA GLN A 22 -6.77 6.20 -1.87
C GLN A 22 -6.41 7.53 -1.18
N ASP A 23 -5.95 7.47 0.07
CA ASP A 23 -5.58 8.65 0.85
C ASP A 23 -4.43 9.43 0.19
N VAL A 24 -3.43 8.73 -0.37
CA VAL A 24 -2.33 9.36 -1.11
C VAL A 24 -2.82 10.04 -2.37
N LYS A 25 -3.65 9.36 -3.19
CA LYS A 25 -4.24 9.97 -4.39
C LYS A 25 -5.06 11.21 -4.07
N LEU A 26 -5.87 11.17 -3.02
CA LEU A 26 -6.71 12.30 -2.60
C LEU A 26 -5.84 13.48 -2.15
N HIS A 27 -4.79 13.23 -1.38
CA HIS A 27 -3.89 14.29 -0.91
C HIS A 27 -3.13 14.94 -2.06
N LEU A 28 -2.57 14.15 -2.98
CA LEU A 28 -1.89 14.67 -4.17
C LEU A 28 -2.85 15.48 -5.04
N THR A 29 -4.10 15.06 -5.16
CA THR A 29 -5.14 15.82 -5.88
C THR A 29 -5.42 17.16 -5.19
N ALA A 30 -5.63 17.17 -3.88
CA ALA A 30 -5.88 18.40 -3.11
C ALA A 30 -4.73 19.41 -3.19
N LYS A 31 -3.50 18.93 -3.40
CA LYS A 31 -2.29 19.75 -3.54
C LYS A 31 -1.95 20.13 -4.99
N ASN A 32 -2.75 19.73 -5.97
CA ASN A 32 -2.44 19.88 -7.40
C ASN A 32 -1.09 19.23 -7.80
N LEU A 33 -0.77 18.12 -7.12
CA LEU A 33 0.43 17.31 -7.34
C LEU A 33 0.10 15.99 -8.03
N ARG A 34 -1.16 15.62 -8.21
CA ARG A 34 -1.57 14.39 -8.89
C ARG A 34 -0.88 14.15 -10.25
N PRO A 35 -0.62 15.16 -11.09
CA PRO A 35 0.13 14.94 -12.33
C PRO A 35 1.52 14.30 -12.12
N THR A 36 2.16 14.50 -10.96
CA THR A 36 3.52 13.99 -10.67
C THR A 36 3.62 12.46 -10.63
N ILE A 37 2.49 11.77 -10.48
CA ILE A 37 2.40 10.31 -10.46
C ILE A 37 1.73 9.76 -11.73
N GLU A 38 1.33 10.64 -12.65
CA GLU A 38 0.72 10.30 -13.93
C GLU A 38 1.78 10.42 -15.04
N GLU A 39 1.49 9.89 -16.23
CA GLU A 39 2.40 9.96 -17.36
C GLU A 39 2.57 11.41 -17.82
N GLU A 40 3.83 11.89 -17.94
CA GLU A 40 4.12 13.20 -18.52
C GLU A 40 3.94 13.12 -20.05
N ILE A 41 2.77 13.53 -20.54
CA ILE A 41 2.46 13.48 -21.98
C ILE A 41 2.85 14.80 -22.67
N ASP A 42 2.46 15.96 -22.14
CA ASP A 42 2.61 17.25 -22.84
C ASP A 42 3.12 18.42 -21.98
N ASN A 43 3.11 18.32 -20.65
CA ASN A 43 3.49 19.42 -19.76
C ASN A 43 4.54 18.97 -18.74
N PRO A 44 5.80 19.45 -18.84
CA PRO A 44 6.83 19.11 -17.89
C PRO A 44 6.44 19.63 -16.50
N ILE A 45 6.47 18.73 -15.52
CA ILE A 45 6.11 19.05 -14.17
C ILE A 45 7.34 19.64 -13.48
N GLY A 46 7.16 20.82 -12.87
CA GLY A 46 8.25 21.49 -12.18
C GLY A 46 8.86 20.64 -11.07
N GLU A 47 10.19 20.66 -10.96
CA GLU A 47 10.98 19.85 -10.03
C GLU A 47 10.50 19.98 -8.57
N ALA A 48 10.15 21.20 -8.15
CA ALA A 48 9.62 21.43 -6.80
C ALA A 48 8.33 20.62 -6.51
N LYS A 49 7.47 20.42 -7.51
CA LYS A 49 6.27 19.58 -7.37
C LYS A 49 6.64 18.10 -7.29
N LYS A 50 7.61 17.65 -8.09
CA LYS A 50 8.13 16.26 -8.05
C LYS A 50 8.72 15.94 -6.67
N VAL A 51 9.61 16.81 -6.16
CA VAL A 51 10.19 16.67 -4.81
C VAL A 51 9.13 16.70 -3.71
N THR A 52 8.14 17.60 -3.80
CA THR A 52 7.06 17.68 -2.79
C THR A 52 6.22 16.40 -2.77
N ALA A 53 5.87 15.86 -3.94
CA ALA A 53 5.15 14.59 -4.03
C ALA A 53 5.99 13.43 -3.48
N MET A 54 7.28 13.41 -3.78
CA MET A 54 8.21 12.40 -3.28
C MET A 54 8.30 12.36 -1.76
N ILE A 55 8.48 13.53 -1.12
CA ILE A 55 8.51 13.66 0.35
C ILE A 55 7.20 13.15 0.94
N PHE A 56 6.08 13.48 0.32
CA PHE A 56 4.77 13.04 0.78
C PHE A 56 4.61 11.53 0.70
N ILE A 57 4.88 10.91 -0.45
CA ILE A 57 4.76 9.44 -0.63
C ILE A 57 5.65 8.72 0.39
N ARG A 58 6.93 9.13 0.51
CA ARG A 58 7.89 8.51 1.44
C ARG A 58 7.49 8.64 2.91
N ARG A 59 6.81 9.72 3.31
CA ARG A 59 6.35 9.92 4.70
C ARG A 59 5.21 8.98 5.09
N TYR A 60 4.44 8.50 4.12
CA TYR A 60 3.25 7.70 4.37
C TYR A 60 3.44 6.20 4.09
N ILE A 61 4.55 5.76 3.49
CA ILE A 61 4.88 4.33 3.37
C ILE A 61 5.47 3.77 4.67
N HIS A 62 5.30 2.47 4.90
CA HIS A 62 5.93 1.77 6.04
C HIS A 62 7.45 1.75 5.91
N ASP A 63 8.17 1.88 7.04
CA ASP A 63 9.65 1.94 7.11
C ASP A 63 10.37 0.83 6.32
N ALA A 64 9.80 -0.38 6.27
CA ALA A 64 10.35 -1.49 5.49
C ALA A 64 10.35 -1.19 3.98
N LEU A 65 9.26 -0.65 3.45
CA LEU A 65 9.15 -0.23 2.04
C LEU A 65 9.97 1.03 1.78
N GLN A 66 10.08 1.92 2.77
CA GLN A 66 10.89 3.13 2.65
C GLN A 66 12.37 2.80 2.40
N THR A 67 12.89 1.76 3.06
CA THR A 67 14.27 1.31 2.88
C THR A 67 14.49 0.70 1.49
N GLU A 68 13.52 -0.08 1.02
CA GLU A 68 13.56 -0.75 -0.29
C GLU A 68 13.56 0.23 -1.45
N TYR A 69 12.73 1.28 -1.37
CA TYR A 69 12.59 2.28 -2.44
C TYR A 69 13.33 3.60 -2.17
N LEU A 70 14.34 3.59 -1.28
CA LEU A 70 15.08 4.81 -0.92
C LEU A 70 15.82 5.43 -2.11
N ALA A 71 16.30 4.59 -3.03
CA ALA A 71 17.06 4.99 -4.22
C ALA A 71 16.18 5.51 -5.36
N GLU A 72 14.85 5.36 -5.28
CA GLU A 72 13.94 5.82 -6.35
C GLU A 72 13.69 7.32 -6.23
N GLU A 73 14.18 8.09 -7.20
CA GLU A 73 14.14 9.55 -7.20
C GLU A 73 12.99 10.12 -8.05
N ASP A 74 12.32 9.29 -8.85
CA ASP A 74 11.15 9.71 -9.62
C ASP A 74 9.84 9.37 -8.89
N PRO A 75 8.97 10.35 -8.59
CA PRO A 75 7.76 10.11 -7.81
C PRO A 75 6.77 9.18 -8.52
N ARG A 76 6.77 9.15 -9.86
CA ARG A 76 5.93 8.24 -10.65
C ARG A 76 6.46 6.82 -10.59
N ALA A 77 7.76 6.60 -10.80
CA ALA A 77 8.38 5.29 -10.68
C ALA A 77 8.16 4.70 -9.27
N LEU A 78 8.35 5.52 -8.23
CA LEU A 78 8.04 5.12 -6.84
C LEU A 78 6.57 4.74 -6.69
N TRP A 79 5.66 5.56 -7.21
CA TRP A 79 4.22 5.30 -7.13
C TRP A 79 3.81 3.99 -7.82
N VAL A 80 4.32 3.74 -9.03
CA VAL A 80 4.05 2.52 -9.80
C VAL A 80 4.58 1.30 -9.06
N ALA A 81 5.82 1.32 -8.59
CA ALA A 81 6.41 0.21 -7.86
C ALA A 81 5.63 -0.13 -6.58
N LEU A 82 5.21 0.90 -5.84
CA LEU A 82 4.36 0.71 -4.65
C LEU A 82 2.99 0.15 -5.02
N ALA A 83 2.35 0.65 -6.07
CA ALA A 83 1.04 0.14 -6.52
C ALA A 83 1.12 -1.33 -6.93
N ASP A 84 2.12 -1.70 -7.73
CA ASP A 84 2.33 -3.09 -8.20
C ASP A 84 2.60 -4.04 -7.04
N HIS A 85 3.39 -3.62 -6.05
CA HIS A 85 3.67 -4.40 -4.85
C HIS A 85 2.41 -4.59 -4.00
N LEU A 86 1.63 -3.54 -3.82
CA LEU A 86 0.40 -3.59 -3.03
C LEU A 86 -0.70 -4.40 -3.72
N ASP A 87 -0.79 -4.35 -5.05
CA ASP A 87 -1.71 -5.18 -5.83
C ASP A 87 -1.32 -6.66 -5.78
N HIS A 88 -0.02 -6.99 -5.90
CA HIS A 88 0.46 -8.36 -5.68
C HIS A 88 0.16 -8.85 -4.25
N GLN A 89 0.36 -8.00 -3.24
CA GLN A 89 -0.01 -8.35 -1.87
C GLN A 89 -1.52 -8.58 -1.73
N ASN A 90 -2.35 -7.73 -2.34
CA ASN A 90 -3.79 -7.91 -2.33
C ASN A 90 -4.18 -9.22 -3.03
N ASP A 91 -3.60 -9.57 -4.17
CA ASP A 91 -3.88 -10.81 -4.90
C ASP A 91 -3.45 -12.07 -4.14
N ILE A 92 -2.43 -11.98 -3.27
CA ILE A 92 -2.00 -13.11 -2.44
C ILE A 92 -2.85 -13.20 -1.15
N PHE A 93 -3.20 -12.06 -0.56
CA PHE A 93 -3.95 -12.00 0.70
C PHE A 93 -5.47 -12.12 0.50
N LEU A 94 -6.04 -11.68 -0.62
CA LEU A 94 -7.49 -11.75 -0.88
C LEU A 94 -8.00 -13.19 -1.00
N PRO A 95 -7.35 -14.11 -1.73
CA PRO A 95 -7.77 -15.51 -1.78
C PRO A 95 -7.63 -16.18 -0.42
N LYS A 96 -6.53 -15.92 0.29
CA LYS A 96 -6.28 -16.48 1.63
C LYS A 96 -7.29 -15.96 2.66
N ALA A 97 -7.53 -14.65 2.71
CA ALA A 97 -8.51 -14.05 3.60
C ALA A 97 -9.94 -14.45 3.27
N ARG A 98 -10.28 -14.69 1.98
CA ARG A 98 -11.56 -15.26 1.57
C ARG A 98 -11.70 -16.72 2.01
N HIS A 99 -10.67 -17.53 1.82
CA HIS A 99 -10.65 -18.93 2.23
C HIS A 99 -10.76 -19.05 3.76
N ASP A 100 -9.96 -18.29 4.52
CA ASP A 100 -9.98 -18.30 5.98
C ASP A 100 -11.32 -17.79 6.53
N ARG A 101 -11.92 -16.76 5.89
CA ARG A 101 -13.26 -16.27 6.25
C ARG A 101 -14.36 -17.29 5.94
N GLN A 102 -14.30 -17.95 4.79
CA GLN A 102 -15.24 -19.04 4.45
C GLN A 102 -15.12 -20.20 5.44
N HIS A 103 -13.90 -20.53 5.86
CA HIS A 103 -13.63 -21.59 6.82
C HIS A 103 -14.10 -21.23 8.23
N LEU A 104 -13.85 -20.00 8.70
CA LEU A 104 -14.39 -19.47 9.97
C LEU A 104 -15.93 -19.48 9.97
N CYS A 105 -16.57 -18.97 8.91
CA CYS A 105 -18.04 -18.99 8.79
C CYS A 105 -18.63 -20.40 8.74
N PHE A 106 -17.89 -21.39 8.21
CA PHE A 106 -18.32 -22.79 8.21
C PHE A 106 -18.12 -23.50 9.56
N GLN A 107 -17.10 -23.11 10.33
CA GLN A 107 -16.84 -23.67 11.66
C GLN A 107 -17.85 -23.18 12.70
N ASP A 108 -18.27 -21.92 12.62
CA ASP A 108 -19.31 -21.37 13.51
C ASP A 108 -20.67 -22.06 13.33
N PHE A 109 -20.94 -22.62 12.13
CA PHE A 109 -22.19 -23.33 11.84
C PHE A 109 -22.23 -24.79 12.34
N LYS A 110 -21.09 -25.36 12.76
CA LYS A 110 -21.03 -26.76 13.25
C LYS A 110 -21.13 -26.90 14.76
N SER A 111 -21.26 -25.79 15.50
CA SER A 111 -21.41 -25.79 16.96
C SER A 111 -22.77 -25.23 17.37
N VAL A 112 -23.85 -25.85 16.92
CA VAL A 112 -25.16 -25.74 17.57
C VAL A 112 -25.58 -27.16 17.89
N ASN A 113 -25.48 -27.48 19.18
CA ASN A 113 -25.92 -28.73 19.80
C ASN A 113 -27.46 -28.77 19.86
#